data_AF-A0A6G4ZYW7-F1
#
_entry.id   AF-A0A6G4ZYW7-F1
#
_cell.length_a   1.000
_cell.length_b   1.000
_cell.length_c   1.000
_cell.angle_alpha   90.00
_cell.angle_beta   90.00
_cell.angle_gamma   90.00
#
_symmetry.space_group_name_H-M   'P 1'
#
loop_
_entity.id
_entity.type
_entity.pdbx_description
1 polymer ?
#
loop_
_entity_poly.entity_id
_entity_poly.type
_entity_poly.pdbx_seq_one_letter_code
_entity_poly.pdbx_strand_id
1 'polypeptide(L)'
;AILALGSRVKGYVSVHSYSQLVMVPYGHGRATYTKDYADQIAAARAVSRAIQSRSGVYYQVGTISSLLGPAAGSSSDWAYDGAKIKYCIGVELRDKGRYGFLLPNFLIVPTADEALEGFKALAKFIARRELNKFIH
;
A
#
# COMPACT_ATOMS: atom_id res chain seq x y z
N ALA A 1 -20.05 -2.26 -7.33
CA ALA A 1 -19.73 -2.02 -5.90
C ALA A 1 -18.79 -0.82 -5.72
N ILE A 2 -17.50 -0.87 -6.09
CA ILE A 2 -16.55 0.27 -5.91
C ILE A 2 -16.89 1.47 -6.82
N LEU A 3 -17.20 1.25 -8.09
CA LEU A 3 -17.52 2.35 -9.02
C LEU A 3 -18.76 3.15 -8.58
N ALA A 4 -19.72 2.49 -7.91
CA ALA A 4 -20.91 3.14 -7.34
C ALA A 4 -20.59 4.05 -6.13
N LEU A 5 -19.40 3.93 -5.55
CA LEU A 5 -18.95 4.83 -4.49
C LEU A 5 -18.39 6.15 -5.04
N GLY A 6 -18.03 6.20 -6.33
CA GLY A 6 -17.51 7.38 -6.99
C GLY A 6 -16.30 7.99 -6.26
N SER A 7 -16.29 9.30 -6.11
CA SER A 7 -15.20 10.07 -5.47
C SER A 7 -15.13 9.95 -3.94
N ARG A 8 -16.02 9.16 -3.32
CA ARG A 8 -16.05 8.95 -1.86
C ARG A 8 -14.89 8.08 -1.38
N VAL A 9 -14.39 7.18 -2.22
CA VAL A 9 -13.24 6.33 -1.87
C VAL A 9 -11.96 7.10 -2.13
N LYS A 10 -11.23 7.40 -1.06
CA LYS A 10 -9.97 8.15 -1.13
C LYS A 10 -8.75 7.23 -1.17
N GLY A 11 -8.85 6.04 -0.60
CA GLY A 11 -7.78 5.05 -0.57
C GLY A 11 -8.28 3.64 -0.84
N TYR A 12 -7.41 2.83 -1.44
CA TYR A 12 -7.60 1.42 -1.72
C TYR A 12 -6.36 0.66 -1.22
N VAL A 13 -6.58 -0.43 -0.49
CA VAL A 13 -5.49 -1.28 0.02
C VAL A 13 -5.76 -2.72 -0.40
N SER A 14 -4.80 -3.31 -1.12
CA SER A 14 -4.79 -4.75 -1.42
C SER A 14 -3.76 -5.42 -0.52
N VAL A 15 -4.19 -6.40 0.28
CA VAL A 15 -3.34 -7.05 1.30
C VAL A 15 -3.04 -8.48 0.85
N HIS A 16 -1.75 -8.81 0.84
CA HIS A 16 -1.18 -10.07 0.38
C HIS A 16 -0.09 -10.53 1.37
N SER A 17 0.46 -11.70 1.11
CA SER A 17 1.72 -12.18 1.68
C SER A 17 2.48 -12.93 0.59
N TYR A 18 3.81 -13.02 0.63
CA TYR A 18 4.77 -12.52 1.61
C TYR A 18 5.80 -11.63 0.89
N SER A 19 6.62 -10.90 1.65
CA SER A 19 7.92 -10.27 1.24
C SER A 19 8.22 -9.01 2.07
N GLN A 20 7.29 -8.54 2.90
CA GLN A 20 7.37 -7.28 3.63
C GLN A 20 7.56 -6.08 2.69
N LEU A 21 6.56 -5.82 1.85
CA LEU A 21 6.56 -4.74 0.85
C LEU A 21 5.36 -3.82 1.05
N VAL A 22 5.55 -2.52 0.78
CA VAL A 22 4.47 -1.54 0.60
C VAL A 22 4.63 -0.92 -0.78
N MET A 23 3.68 -1.21 -1.65
CA MET A 23 3.80 -0.96 -3.08
C MET A 23 2.77 0.05 -3.55
N VAL A 24 3.13 0.83 -4.56
CA VAL A 24 2.22 1.72 -5.30
C VAL A 24 2.16 1.29 -6.77
N PRO A 25 1.16 1.73 -7.55
CA PRO A 25 1.16 1.53 -8.99
C PRO A 25 2.41 2.13 -9.66
N TYR A 26 2.84 1.64 -10.82
CA TYR A 26 2.21 0.56 -11.59
C TYR A 26 2.90 -0.79 -11.42
N GLY A 27 2.14 -1.85 -11.68
CA GLY A 27 2.64 -3.22 -11.84
C GLY A 27 2.98 -3.57 -13.29
N HIS A 28 2.24 -3.04 -14.26
CA HIS A 28 2.32 -3.50 -15.66
C HIS A 28 3.63 -3.17 -16.41
N GLY A 29 4.48 -2.26 -15.91
CA GLY A 29 5.69 -1.83 -16.61
C GLY A 29 6.76 -1.24 -15.71
N ARG A 30 8.04 -1.48 -16.03
CA ARG A 30 9.17 -0.82 -15.34
C ARG A 30 9.22 0.66 -15.73
N ALA A 31 9.73 1.49 -14.81
CA ALA A 31 9.84 2.94 -15.01
C ALA A 31 8.52 3.62 -15.44
N THR A 32 7.38 2.99 -15.15
CA THR A 32 6.06 3.55 -15.39
C THR A 32 5.51 4.05 -14.06
N TYR A 33 5.13 5.33 -14.02
CA TYR A 33 4.70 5.99 -12.81
C TYR A 33 3.36 6.69 -13.04
N THR A 34 2.57 6.75 -11.98
CA THR A 34 1.35 7.56 -11.98
C THR A 34 1.69 9.04 -11.97
N LYS A 35 0.75 9.90 -12.38
CA LYS A 35 0.89 11.36 -12.20
C LYS A 35 0.97 11.77 -10.72
N ASP A 36 0.50 10.92 -9.81
CA ASP A 36 0.44 11.15 -8.36
C ASP A 36 1.60 10.48 -7.60
N TYR A 37 2.58 9.90 -8.31
CA TYR A 37 3.58 8.98 -7.76
C TYR A 37 4.33 9.54 -6.53
N ALA A 38 4.73 10.81 -6.57
CA ALA A 38 5.45 11.43 -5.46
C ALA A 38 4.64 11.41 -4.16
N ASP A 39 3.34 11.68 -4.24
CA ASP A 39 2.44 11.70 -3.09
C ASP A 39 2.04 10.28 -2.65
N GLN A 40 1.87 9.36 -3.61
CA GLN A 40 1.64 7.94 -3.32
C GLN A 40 2.81 7.30 -2.58
N ILE A 41 4.05 7.56 -3.02
CA ILE A 41 5.26 7.07 -2.33
C ILE A 41 5.41 7.71 -0.95
N ALA A 42 5.06 8.99 -0.78
CA ALA A 42 5.05 9.61 0.55
C ALA A 42 4.08 8.91 1.50
N ALA A 43 2.88 8.55 1.02
CA ALA A 43 1.90 7.76 1.76
C ALA A 43 2.43 6.35 2.09
N ALA A 44 2.98 5.63 1.10
CA ALA A 44 3.56 4.29 1.30
C ALA A 44 4.72 4.30 2.31
N ARG A 45 5.57 5.33 2.30
CA ARG A 45 6.63 5.52 3.31
C ARG A 45 6.06 5.81 4.69
N ALA A 46 4.92 6.49 4.81
CA ALA A 46 4.26 6.69 6.10
C ALA A 46 3.75 5.37 6.67
N VAL A 47 3.21 4.48 5.82
CA VAL A 47 2.82 3.12 6.20
C VAL A 47 4.03 2.32 6.71
N SER A 48 5.09 2.24 5.91
CA SER A 48 6.31 1.47 6.28
C SER A 48 6.96 1.98 7.57
N ARG A 49 7.04 3.31 7.78
CA ARG A 49 7.55 3.88 9.04
C ARG A 49 6.68 3.50 10.24
N ALA A 50 5.35 3.54 10.11
CA ALA A 50 4.46 3.19 11.22
C ALA A 50 4.58 1.70 11.60
N ILE A 51 4.69 0.81 10.61
CA ILE A 51 4.99 -0.62 10.81
C ILE A 51 6.32 -0.77 11.58
N GLN A 52 7.38 -0.11 11.10
CA GLN A 52 8.70 -0.18 11.71
C GLN A 52 8.71 0.35 13.14
N SER A 53 8.01 1.45 13.42
CA SER A 53 7.88 1.98 14.78
C SER A 53 7.12 1.05 15.72
N ARG A 54 6.20 0.22 15.19
CA ARG A 54 5.40 -0.70 16.01
C ARG A 54 6.15 -1.98 16.37
N SER A 55 6.85 -2.59 15.42
CA SER A 55 7.42 -3.94 15.58
C SER A 55 8.91 -4.06 15.29
N GLY A 56 9.57 -2.98 14.84
CA GLY A 56 10.94 -3.00 14.35
C GLY A 56 11.10 -3.58 12.93
N VAL A 57 10.03 -4.13 12.34
CA VAL A 57 10.10 -4.77 11.02
C VAL A 57 10.08 -3.73 9.91
N TYR A 58 11.05 -3.85 9.00
CA TYR A 58 11.11 -2.99 7.82
C TYR A 58 10.37 -3.60 6.63
N TYR A 59 9.47 -2.80 6.05
CA TYR A 59 8.82 -3.09 4.79
C TYR A 59 9.38 -2.19 3.69
N GLN A 60 9.85 -2.79 2.58
CA GLN A 60 10.44 -2.04 1.48
C GLN A 60 9.35 -1.32 0.67
N VAL A 61 9.64 -0.10 0.22
CA VAL A 61 8.70 0.75 -0.52
C VAL A 61 9.13 0.94 -1.97
N GLY A 62 8.20 0.82 -2.92
CA GLY A 62 8.47 1.01 -4.35
C GLY A 62 7.21 0.84 -5.22
N THR A 63 7.37 0.89 -6.54
CA THR A 63 6.29 0.45 -7.44
C THR A 63 6.18 -1.07 -7.41
N ILE A 64 4.99 -1.61 -7.70
CA ILE A 64 4.78 -3.06 -7.86
C ILE A 64 5.81 -3.63 -8.85
N SER A 65 5.97 -3.01 -10.02
CA SER A 65 6.89 -3.49 -11.05
C SER A 65 8.37 -3.45 -10.64
N SER A 66 8.76 -2.52 -9.78
CA SER A 66 10.14 -2.38 -9.29
C SER A 66 10.50 -3.43 -8.24
N LEU A 67 9.53 -3.87 -7.44
CA LEU A 67 9.75 -4.77 -6.30
C LEU A 67 9.47 -6.23 -6.64
N LEU A 68 8.44 -6.52 -7.43
CA LEU A 68 8.02 -7.88 -7.78
C LEU A 68 8.27 -8.24 -9.25
N GLY A 69 8.69 -7.27 -10.06
CA GLY A 69 8.78 -7.41 -11.50
C GLY A 69 7.47 -7.05 -12.21
N PRO A 70 7.49 -6.88 -13.55
CA PRO A 70 6.31 -6.48 -14.30
C PRO A 70 5.20 -7.54 -14.26
N ALA A 71 4.00 -7.12 -13.85
CA ALA A 71 2.79 -7.92 -13.87
C ALA A 71 1.60 -7.02 -14.22
N ALA A 72 0.92 -7.31 -15.33
CA ALA A 72 -0.27 -6.58 -15.74
C ALA A 72 -1.51 -7.07 -14.97
N GLY A 73 -2.51 -6.19 -14.81
CA GLY A 73 -3.79 -6.56 -14.21
C GLY A 73 -3.81 -6.55 -12.67
N SER A 74 -2.88 -5.85 -12.03
CA SER A 74 -2.93 -5.66 -10.58
C SER A 74 -4.22 -4.91 -10.19
N SER A 75 -4.84 -5.28 -9.07
CA SER A 75 -6.04 -4.60 -8.57
C SER A 75 -5.77 -3.14 -8.24
N SER A 76 -4.55 -2.81 -7.79
CA SER A 76 -4.08 -1.46 -7.51
C SER A 76 -3.97 -0.61 -8.78
N ASP A 77 -3.52 -1.18 -9.90
CA ASP A 77 -3.45 -0.50 -11.20
C ASP A 77 -4.88 -0.18 -11.68
N TRP A 78 -5.79 -1.15 -11.62
CA TRP A 78 -7.19 -0.95 -11.97
C TRP A 78 -7.89 0.05 -11.04
N ALA A 79 -7.64 0.01 -9.73
CA ALA A 79 -8.23 0.96 -8.79
C ALA A 79 -7.77 2.40 -9.06
N TYR A 80 -6.52 2.57 -9.48
CA TYR A 80 -6.00 3.87 -9.87
C TYR A 80 -6.57 4.36 -11.21
N ASP A 81 -6.45 3.56 -12.27
CA ASP A 81 -6.85 4.00 -13.62
C ASP A 81 -8.34 3.87 -13.89
N GLY A 82 -8.96 2.77 -13.46
CA GLY A 82 -10.38 2.49 -13.68
C GLY A 82 -11.28 3.22 -12.69
N ALA A 83 -10.99 3.08 -11.39
CA ALA A 83 -11.82 3.67 -10.33
C ALA A 83 -11.39 5.08 -9.89
N LYS A 84 -10.26 5.60 -10.41
CA LYS A 84 -9.74 6.96 -10.12
C LYS A 84 -9.43 7.19 -8.63
N ILE A 85 -9.07 6.13 -7.91
CA ILE A 85 -8.69 6.22 -6.49
C ILE A 85 -7.21 6.58 -6.41
N LYS A 86 -6.89 7.76 -5.88
CA LYS A 86 -5.50 8.26 -5.86
C LYS A 86 -4.57 7.38 -5.02
N TYR A 87 -4.96 7.02 -3.81
CA TYR A 87 -4.08 6.30 -2.88
C TYR A 87 -4.32 4.79 -2.96
N CYS A 88 -3.80 4.15 -3.99
CA CYS A 88 -3.80 2.68 -4.15
C CYS A 88 -2.50 2.09 -3.60
N ILE A 89 -2.60 1.23 -2.58
CA ILE A 89 -1.46 0.61 -1.90
C ILE A 89 -1.59 -0.92 -1.96
N GLY A 90 -0.57 -1.60 -2.45
CA GLY A 90 -0.39 -3.04 -2.26
C GLY A 90 0.48 -3.31 -1.04
N VAL A 91 0.15 -4.30 -0.22
CA VAL A 91 0.98 -4.73 0.91
C VAL A 91 1.28 -6.20 0.81
N GLU A 92 2.56 -6.57 0.82
CA GLU A 92 3.00 -7.94 1.08
C GLU A 92 3.41 -8.04 2.54
N LEU A 93 2.68 -8.82 3.35
CA LEU A 93 2.94 -9.00 4.77
C LEU A 93 4.17 -9.88 5.04
N ARG A 94 4.37 -10.25 6.31
CA ARG A 94 5.44 -11.16 6.72
C ARG A 94 5.33 -12.52 6.04
N ASP A 95 6.44 -13.24 5.88
CA ASP A 95 7.83 -12.85 6.18
C ASP A 95 8.59 -12.52 4.89
N LYS A 96 9.91 -12.76 4.85
CA LYS A 96 10.74 -12.60 3.64
C LYS A 96 11.07 -13.93 2.95
N GLY A 97 10.28 -14.97 3.22
CA GLY A 97 10.40 -16.28 2.58
C GLY A 97 11.00 -17.40 3.44
N ARG A 98 11.24 -17.17 4.74
CA ARG A 98 11.65 -18.28 5.64
C ARG A 98 10.48 -19.24 5.85
N TYR A 99 9.29 -18.70 6.04
CA TYR A 99 8.03 -19.45 6.12
C TYR A 99 7.14 -19.19 4.91
N GLY A 100 7.23 -18.00 4.31
CA GLY A 100 6.40 -17.61 3.17
C GLY A 100 4.91 -17.70 3.54
N PHE A 101 4.16 -18.47 2.75
CA PHE A 101 2.73 -18.70 2.99
C PHE A 101 2.43 -19.55 4.24
N LEU A 102 3.41 -20.29 4.76
CA LEU A 102 3.27 -21.17 5.94
C LEU A 102 3.73 -20.47 7.23
N LEU A 103 3.42 -19.18 7.36
CA LEU A 103 3.80 -18.37 8.52
C LEU A 103 3.21 -18.96 9.81
N PRO A 104 4.02 -19.20 10.86
CA PRO A 104 3.54 -19.76 12.11
C PRO A 104 2.40 -18.95 12.75
N ASN A 105 1.43 -19.64 13.35
CA ASN A 105 0.23 -19.02 13.92
C ASN A 105 0.53 -17.95 15.00
N PHE A 106 1.62 -18.10 15.75
CA PHE A 106 2.04 -17.13 16.77
C PHE A 106 2.49 -15.79 16.18
N LEU A 107 2.69 -15.70 14.86
CA LEU A 107 2.99 -14.45 14.15
C LEU A 107 1.74 -13.76 13.59
N ILE A 108 0.54 -14.37 13.66
CA ILE A 108 -0.71 -13.76 13.17
C ILE A 108 -0.95 -12.41 13.86
N VAL A 109 -0.99 -12.40 15.19
CA VAL A 109 -1.25 -11.18 15.97
C VAL A 109 -0.14 -10.14 15.78
N PRO A 110 1.17 -10.48 15.89
CA PRO A 110 2.24 -9.53 15.58
C PRO A 110 2.16 -8.90 14.18
N THR A 111 1.80 -9.68 13.14
CA THR A 111 1.66 -9.18 11.78
C THR A 111 0.41 -8.31 11.59
N ALA A 112 -0.71 -8.67 12.21
CA ALA A 112 -1.92 -7.86 12.15
C ALA A 112 -1.74 -6.51 12.87
N ASP A 113 -1.08 -6.52 14.03
CA ASP A 113 -0.86 -5.34 14.86
C ASP A 113 0.05 -4.31 14.17
N GLU A 114 1.15 -4.74 13.55
CA GLU A 114 2.01 -3.84 12.78
C GLU A 114 1.31 -3.29 11.52
N ALA A 115 0.57 -4.14 10.80
CA ALA A 115 -0.15 -3.74 9.59
C ALA A 115 -1.25 -2.72 9.90
N LEU A 116 -1.96 -2.90 11.02
CA LEU A 116 -2.99 -1.98 11.49
C LEU A 116 -2.43 -0.57 11.75
N GLU A 117 -1.25 -0.47 12.37
CA GLU A 117 -0.57 0.82 12.54
C GLU A 117 -0.17 1.45 11.21
N GLY A 118 0.27 0.63 10.25
CA GLY A 118 0.46 1.04 8.86
C GLY A 118 -0.79 1.64 8.23
N PHE A 119 -1.94 0.97 8.34
CA PHE A 119 -3.21 1.43 7.74
C PHE A 119 -3.76 2.68 8.42
N LYS A 120 -3.63 2.79 9.75
CA LYS A 120 -3.94 4.03 10.48
C LYS A 120 -3.09 5.20 9.98
N ALA A 121 -1.81 4.97 9.72
CA ALA A 121 -0.92 6.00 9.18
C ALA A 121 -1.33 6.44 7.78
N LEU A 122 -1.72 5.49 6.91
CA LEU A 122 -2.30 5.81 5.59
C LEU A 122 -3.56 6.66 5.72
N ALA A 123 -4.52 6.25 6.56
CA ALA A 123 -5.76 6.99 6.76
C ALA A 123 -5.51 8.43 7.24
N LYS A 124 -4.60 8.60 8.21
CA LYS A 124 -4.18 9.93 8.70
C LYS A 124 -3.50 10.76 7.60
N PHE A 125 -2.66 10.15 6.77
CA PHE A 125 -2.01 10.82 5.64
C PHE A 125 -3.05 11.35 4.65
N ILE A 126 -4.01 10.50 4.25
CA ILE A 126 -5.07 10.86 3.31
C ILE A 126 -5.96 11.97 3.89
N ALA A 127 -6.39 11.85 5.15
CA ALA A 127 -7.23 12.85 5.80
C ALA A 127 -6.57 14.24 5.80
N ARG A 128 -5.27 14.33 6.09
CA ARG A 128 -4.51 15.58 6.04
C ARG A 128 -4.45 16.16 4.62
N ARG A 129 -4.24 15.31 3.61
CA ARG A 129 -4.20 15.74 2.20
C ARG A 129 -5.55 16.24 1.70
N GLU A 130 -6.65 15.63 2.12
CA GLU A 130 -7.99 16.09 1.76
C GLU A 130 -8.35 17.41 2.47
N LEU A 131 -8.00 17.57 3.76
CA LEU A 131 -8.24 18.82 4.50
C LEU A 131 -7.51 20.02 3.89
N ASN A 132 -6.26 19.83 3.45
CA ASN A 132 -5.46 20.90 2.86
C ASN A 132 -6.01 21.43 1.52
N LYS A 133 -6.94 20.73 0.87
CA LYS A 133 -7.59 21.21 -0.37
C LYS A 133 -8.60 22.34 -0.13
N PHE A 134 -9.00 22.57 1.12
CA PHE A 134 -10.03 23.56 1.49
C PHE A 134 -9.45 24.80 2.17
N ILE A 135 -8.13 24.85 2.36
CA ILE A 135 -7.42 25.94 3.08
C ILE A 135 -6.69 26.88 2.09
N HIS A 136 -6.78 26.58 0.79
CA HIS A 136 -6.28 27.39 -0.33
C HIS A 136 -7.37 27.48 -1.39
#